data_AF-A0A7Y4WUT5-F1
#
_entry.id   AF-A0A7Y4WUT5-F1
#
_cell.length_a   1.000
_cell.length_b   1.000
_cell.length_c   1.000
_cell.angle_alpha   90.00
_cell.angle_beta   90.00
_cell.angle_gamma   90.00
#
_symmetry.space_group_name_H-M   'P 1'
#
loop_
_entity.id
_entity.type
_entity.pdbx_description
1 polymer ?
#
loop_
_entity_poly.entity_id
_entity_poly.type
_entity_poly.pdbx_seq_one_letter_code
_entity_poly.pdbx_strand_id
1 'polypeptide(L)'
;MPVAAGAGRIAAIVILAVAAGGLIRLAIRQAWRELPVTLALASAALVLAAQLGLLTGARPSAVEEMATLVELHRTGGEAVGQYQVFVRNLVFYTERRHEDLFDEQRAIDFVRRPERVLLVVRARDRAALERASGVPLHPLASVGYFNRAALRVGAILQPDLSRDVETVLLVTNAPAGSAPERSFPD
;
A
#
# COMPACT_ATOMS: atom_id res chain seq x y z
N MET A 1 19.14 8.25 1.65
CA MET A 1 19.87 7.53 2.73
C MET A 1 18.92 6.54 3.40
N PRO A 2 19.04 5.21 3.15
CA PRO A 2 18.00 4.24 3.53
C PRO A 2 18.31 3.38 4.79
N VAL A 3 19.30 3.73 5.60
CA VAL A 3 19.77 2.86 6.72
C VAL A 3 18.89 2.94 7.99
N ALA A 4 18.11 4.01 8.15
CA ALA A 4 17.34 4.25 9.39
C ALA A 4 16.09 3.36 9.55
N ALA A 5 15.50 2.87 8.44
CA ALA A 5 14.25 2.11 8.49
C ALA A 5 14.42 0.68 9.06
N GLY A 6 15.62 0.10 8.93
CA GLY A 6 15.93 -1.24 9.46
C GLY A 6 16.18 -1.25 10.96
N ALA A 7 16.92 -0.25 11.46
CA ALA A 7 17.28 -0.14 12.88
C ALA A 7 16.05 0.07 13.78
N GLY A 8 15.09 0.89 13.35
CA GLY A 8 13.86 1.12 14.12
C GLY A 8 12.99 -0.13 14.27
N ARG A 9 12.94 -0.98 13.23
CA ARG A 9 12.22 -2.27 13.27
C ARG A 9 12.86 -3.26 14.22
N ILE A 10 14.20 -3.38 14.17
CA ILE A 10 14.94 -4.25 15.08
C ILE A 10 14.72 -3.80 16.52
N ALA A 11 14.79 -2.49 16.78
CA ALA A 11 14.52 -1.93 18.11
C ALA A 11 13.09 -2.25 18.59
N ALA A 12 12.08 -2.08 17.75
CA ALA A 12 10.70 -2.43 18.08
C ALA A 12 10.54 -3.93 18.42
N ILE A 13 11.11 -4.81 17.59
CA ILE A 13 11.07 -6.27 17.81
C ILE A 13 11.74 -6.63 19.13
N VAL A 14 12.92 -6.05 19.43
CA VAL A 14 13.63 -6.28 20.69
C VAL A 14 12.82 -5.80 21.88
N ILE A 15 12.23 -4.60 21.81
CA ILE A 15 11.38 -4.06 22.89
C ILE A 15 10.19 -4.98 23.16
N LEU A 16 9.49 -5.43 22.11
CA LEU A 16 8.38 -6.38 22.22
C LEU A 16 8.82 -7.73 22.79
N ALA A 17 9.94 -8.28 22.32
CA ALA A 17 10.47 -9.55 22.79
C ALA A 17 10.90 -9.50 24.26
N VAL A 18 11.54 -8.40 24.68
CA VAL A 18 11.95 -8.20 26.09
C VAL A 18 10.72 -8.03 26.98
N ALA A 19 9.73 -7.23 26.56
CA ALA A 19 8.49 -7.04 27.31
C ALA A 19 7.71 -8.35 27.47
N ALA A 20 7.52 -9.09 26.38
CA ALA A 20 6.84 -10.39 26.39
C ALA A 20 7.62 -11.43 27.20
N GLY A 21 8.94 -11.50 27.02
CA GLY A 21 9.82 -12.40 27.77
C GLY A 21 9.81 -12.10 29.28
N GLY A 22 9.77 -10.83 29.67
CA GLY A 22 9.63 -10.40 31.06
C GLY A 22 8.33 -10.89 31.68
N LEU A 23 7.20 -10.74 30.98
CA LEU A 23 5.89 -11.21 31.43
C LEU A 23 5.82 -12.74 31.50
N ILE A 24 6.34 -13.46 30.50
CA ILE A 24 6.41 -14.93 30.50
C ILE A 24 7.27 -15.44 31.67
N ARG A 25 8.44 -14.85 31.88
CA ARG A 25 9.32 -15.19 33.00
C ARG A 25 8.64 -14.97 34.34
N LEU A 26 7.88 -13.88 34.48
CA LEU A 26 7.14 -13.57 35.69
C LEU A 26 6.04 -14.60 35.97
N ALA A 27 5.30 -14.99 34.93
CA ALA A 27 4.29 -16.03 35.01
C ALA A 27 4.88 -17.39 35.43
N ILE A 28 6.03 -17.78 34.86
CA ILE A 28 6.75 -19.02 35.22
C ILE A 28 7.21 -18.97 36.69
N ARG A 29 7.72 -17.82 37.15
CA ARG A 29 8.18 -17.66 38.54
C ARG A 29 7.07 -17.42 39.55
N GLN A 30 5.81 -17.29 39.11
CA GLN A 30 4.65 -16.95 39.95
C GLN A 30 4.88 -15.73 40.85
N ALA A 31 5.72 -14.79 40.41
CA ALA A 31 6.08 -13.60 41.17
C ALA A 31 5.04 -12.48 40.99
N TRP A 32 3.76 -12.79 41.26
CA TRP A 32 2.61 -11.92 40.98
C TRP A 32 2.69 -10.54 41.63
N ARG A 33 3.49 -10.37 42.70
CA ARG A 33 3.74 -9.09 43.36
C ARG A 33 4.50 -8.09 42.47
N GLU A 34 5.31 -8.55 41.53
CA GLU A 34 6.07 -7.68 40.61
C GLU A 34 5.29 -7.34 39.33
N LEU A 35 4.14 -7.99 39.11
CA LEU A 35 3.30 -7.80 37.92
C LEU A 35 2.95 -6.33 37.65
N PRO A 36 2.57 -5.50 38.64
CA PRO A 36 2.23 -4.10 38.37
C PRO A 36 3.41 -3.32 37.79
N VAL A 37 4.63 -3.56 38.30
CA VAL A 37 5.84 -2.86 37.87
C VAL A 37 6.27 -3.33 36.48
N THR A 38 6.28 -4.64 36.23
CA THR A 38 6.63 -5.19 34.92
C THR A 38 5.66 -4.72 33.84
N LEU A 39 4.35 -4.72 34.16
CA LEU A 39 3.31 -4.26 33.24
C LEU A 39 3.45 -2.75 32.95
N ALA A 40 3.73 -1.93 33.97
CA ALA A 40 3.96 -0.50 33.80
C ALA A 40 5.17 -0.20 32.89
N LEU A 41 6.29 -0.90 33.11
CA LEU A 41 7.50 -0.74 32.29
C LEU A 41 7.28 -1.20 30.84
N ALA A 42 6.63 -2.34 30.64
CA ALA A 42 6.29 -2.84 29.31
C ALA A 42 5.35 -1.87 28.57
N SER A 43 4.34 -1.34 29.26
CA SER A 43 3.40 -0.37 28.69
C SER A 43 4.10 0.93 28.33
N ALA A 44 4.96 1.46 29.20
CA ALA A 44 5.73 2.67 28.93
C ALA A 44 6.65 2.50 27.71
N ALA A 45 7.34 1.36 27.62
CA ALA A 45 8.19 1.05 26.48
C ALA A 45 7.40 0.94 25.16
N LEU A 46 6.21 0.32 25.19
CA LEU A 46 5.31 0.23 24.04
C LEU A 46 4.81 1.61 23.60
N VAL A 47 4.38 2.45 24.54
CA VAL A 47 3.93 3.82 24.25
C VAL A 47 5.07 4.63 23.66
N LEU A 48 6.27 4.57 24.22
CA LEU A 48 7.45 5.26 23.67
C LEU A 48 7.79 4.76 22.27
N ALA A 49 7.76 3.45 22.04
CA ALA A 49 7.99 2.88 20.70
C ALA A 49 6.93 3.34 19.69
N ALA A 50 5.67 3.48 20.12
CA ALA A 50 4.59 4.01 19.28
C ALA A 50 4.82 5.50 18.94
N GLN A 51 5.13 6.33 19.95
CA GLN A 51 5.33 7.77 19.78
C GLN A 51 6.55 8.10 18.92
N LEU A 52 7.61 7.30 19.04
CA LEU A 52 8.81 7.42 18.20
C LEU A 52 8.63 6.85 16.79
N GLY A 53 7.44 6.33 16.48
CA GLY A 53 7.14 5.74 15.18
C GLY A 53 7.88 4.43 14.89
N LEU A 54 8.50 3.80 15.89
CA LEU A 54 9.20 2.51 15.73
C LEU A 54 8.24 1.39 15.33
N LEU A 55 6.94 1.56 15.64
CA LEU A 55 5.85 0.67 15.24
C LEU A 55 5.17 1.06 13.92
N THR A 56 5.60 2.16 13.28
CA THR A 56 5.00 2.61 12.02
C THR A 56 5.53 1.79 10.83
N GLY A 57 4.72 1.67 9.77
CA GLY A 57 5.13 0.95 8.56
C GLY A 57 6.35 1.57 7.91
N ALA A 58 7.08 0.79 7.09
CA ALA A 58 8.13 1.35 6.26
C ALA A 58 7.54 2.44 5.36
N ARG A 59 8.21 3.59 5.33
CA ARG A 59 8.05 4.61 4.29
C ARG A 59 9.10 4.37 3.19
N PRO A 60 8.78 4.63 1.91
CA PRO A 60 7.48 5.09 1.43
C PRO A 60 6.40 4.02 1.59
N SER A 61 5.17 4.46 1.89
CA SER A 61 4.04 3.52 1.90
C SER A 61 3.73 3.06 0.46
N ALA A 62 3.10 1.89 0.29
CA ALA A 62 2.72 1.40 -1.04
C ALA A 62 1.89 2.42 -1.86
N VAL A 63 1.13 3.29 -1.17
CA VAL A 63 0.37 4.38 -1.79
C VAL A 63 1.30 5.50 -2.28
N GLU A 64 2.29 5.89 -1.47
CA GLU A 64 3.30 6.89 -1.84
C GLU A 64 4.18 6.41 -3.00
N GLU A 65 4.55 5.13 -2.99
CA GLU A 65 5.28 4.50 -4.08
C GLU A 65 4.45 4.49 -5.38
N MET A 66 3.17 4.10 -5.30
CA MET A 66 2.27 4.14 -6.45
C MET A 66 2.04 5.57 -6.95
N ALA A 67 1.88 6.56 -6.06
CA ALA A 67 1.74 7.97 -6.44
C ALA A 67 2.97 8.46 -7.21
N THR A 68 4.17 8.09 -6.75
CA THR A 68 5.43 8.40 -7.43
C THR A 68 5.48 7.75 -8.82
N LEU A 69 5.05 6.49 -8.93
CA LEU A 69 5.02 5.77 -10.20
C LEU A 69 4.00 6.37 -11.18
N VAL A 70 2.84 6.82 -10.70
CA VAL A 70 1.85 7.54 -11.50
C VAL A 70 2.47 8.81 -12.06
N GLU A 71 3.12 9.63 -11.23
CA GLU A 71 3.71 10.89 -11.70
C GLU A 71 4.86 10.66 -12.69
N LEU A 72 5.67 9.62 -12.48
CA LEU A 72 6.77 9.25 -13.39
C LEU A 72 6.28 8.85 -14.79
N HIS A 73 5.14 8.16 -14.87
CA HIS A 73 4.61 7.64 -16.15
C HIS A 73 3.62 8.59 -16.84
N ARG A 74 3.30 9.71 -16.20
CA ARG A 74 2.37 10.71 -16.72
C ARG A 74 3.14 11.71 -17.58
N THR A 75 2.81 11.76 -18.87
CA THR A 75 3.62 12.55 -19.84
C THR A 75 2.88 13.76 -20.40
N GLY A 76 1.54 13.81 -20.33
CA GLY A 76 0.74 14.83 -21.01
C GLY A 76 -0.55 15.27 -20.31
N GLY A 77 -0.67 15.04 -19.00
CA GLY A 77 -1.90 15.41 -18.26
C GLY A 77 -3.02 14.36 -18.34
N GLU A 78 -2.65 13.10 -18.60
CA GLU A 78 -3.59 11.99 -18.72
C GLU A 78 -4.51 11.87 -17.50
N ALA A 79 -5.73 11.41 -17.75
CA ALA A 79 -6.66 11.07 -16.70
C ALA A 79 -6.09 9.89 -15.89
N VAL A 80 -6.11 10.04 -14.56
CA VAL A 80 -5.72 8.99 -13.63
C VAL A 80 -6.98 8.45 -12.95
N GLY A 81 -7.24 7.18 -13.18
CA GLY A 81 -8.35 6.44 -12.60
C GLY A 81 -7.86 5.46 -11.55
N GLN A 82 -8.73 5.14 -10.60
CA GLN A 82 -8.45 4.16 -9.55
C GLN A 82 -9.62 3.20 -9.42
N TYR A 83 -9.37 1.90 -9.61
CA TYR A 83 -10.41 0.87 -9.55
C TYR A 83 -10.24 -0.03 -8.32
N GLN A 84 -11.17 0.10 -7.37
CA GLN A 84 -11.30 -0.72 -6.15
C GLN A 84 -10.05 -0.87 -5.24
N VAL A 85 -9.00 -0.07 -5.44
CA VAL A 85 -7.75 -0.16 -4.66
C VAL A 85 -7.34 1.22 -4.19
N PHE A 86 -6.76 1.37 -2.99
CA PHE A 86 -6.34 2.69 -2.44
C PHE A 86 -7.44 3.75 -2.31
N VAL A 87 -8.72 3.34 -2.14
CA VAL A 87 -9.89 4.23 -2.07
C VAL A 87 -9.61 5.46 -1.18
N ARG A 88 -9.71 6.66 -1.77
CA ARG A 88 -9.45 7.98 -1.15
C ARG A 88 -8.02 8.26 -0.65
N ASN A 89 -7.12 7.29 -0.63
CA ASN A 89 -5.75 7.49 -0.17
C ASN A 89 -4.85 8.04 -1.27
N LEU A 90 -4.96 7.54 -2.52
CA LEU A 90 -4.02 7.93 -3.57
C LEU A 90 -4.14 9.41 -3.96
N VAL A 91 -5.37 9.95 -4.03
CA VAL A 91 -5.64 11.37 -4.32
C VAL A 91 -4.95 12.31 -3.32
N PHE A 92 -4.82 11.89 -2.07
CA PHE A 92 -4.14 12.67 -1.04
C PHE A 92 -2.64 12.81 -1.32
N TYR A 93 -2.02 11.78 -1.91
CA TYR A 93 -0.57 11.75 -2.15
C TYR A 93 -0.16 12.28 -3.53
N THR A 94 -1.08 12.31 -4.50
CA THR A 94 -0.81 12.90 -5.83
C THR A 94 -1.22 14.37 -5.93
N GLU A 95 -1.90 14.92 -4.92
CA GLU A 95 -2.45 16.29 -4.87
C GLU A 95 -3.30 16.69 -6.10
N ARG A 96 -3.80 15.70 -6.86
CA ARG A 96 -4.55 15.92 -8.10
C ARG A 96 -5.83 15.11 -8.14
N ARG A 97 -6.82 15.62 -8.89
CA ARG A 97 -8.11 14.93 -9.07
C ARG A 97 -7.90 13.61 -9.78
N HIS A 98 -8.18 12.51 -9.09
CA HIS A 98 -8.36 11.21 -9.71
C HIS A 98 -9.84 10.92 -9.85
N GLU A 99 -10.19 10.15 -10.88
CA GLU A 99 -11.53 9.57 -10.99
C GLU A 99 -11.58 8.30 -10.13
N ASP A 100 -12.41 8.32 -9.09
CA ASP A 100 -12.65 7.14 -8.26
C ASP A 100 -13.66 6.24 -8.97
N LEU A 101 -13.17 5.13 -9.51
CA LEU A 101 -13.92 4.17 -10.30
C LEU A 101 -14.39 3.07 -9.35
N PHE A 102 -15.49 3.35 -8.65
CA PHE A 102 -16.08 2.41 -7.69
C PHE A 102 -16.82 1.24 -8.35
N ASP A 103 -17.19 1.39 -9.62
CA ASP A 103 -18.02 0.45 -10.36
C ASP A 103 -17.27 -0.08 -11.59
N GLU A 104 -17.51 -1.35 -11.91
CA GLU A 104 -16.87 -2.04 -13.04
C GLU A 104 -17.20 -1.34 -14.36
N GLN A 105 -18.46 -0.90 -14.53
CA GLN A 105 -18.88 -0.21 -15.74
C GLN A 105 -18.11 1.10 -15.95
N ARG A 106 -17.90 1.88 -14.88
CA ARG A 106 -17.10 3.11 -14.95
C ARG A 106 -15.64 2.82 -15.29
N ALA A 107 -15.09 1.73 -14.77
CA ALA A 107 -13.72 1.32 -15.10
C ALA A 107 -13.59 0.93 -16.57
N ILE A 108 -14.57 0.21 -17.11
CA ILE A 108 -14.65 -0.15 -18.53
C ILE A 108 -14.73 1.11 -19.40
N ASP A 109 -15.63 2.04 -19.07
CA ASP A 109 -15.80 3.28 -19.82
C ASP A 109 -14.54 4.15 -19.77
N PHE A 110 -13.84 4.15 -18.63
CA PHE A 110 -12.59 4.89 -18.45
C PHE A 110 -11.45 4.36 -19.33
N VAL A 111 -11.24 3.04 -19.38
CA VAL A 111 -10.17 2.46 -20.21
C VAL A 111 -10.47 2.47 -21.70
N ARG A 112 -11.76 2.57 -22.07
CA ARG A 112 -12.21 2.72 -23.46
C ARG A 112 -12.05 4.13 -24.03
N ARG A 113 -11.64 5.10 -23.21
CA ARG A 113 -11.34 6.44 -23.71
C ARG A 113 -10.28 6.36 -24.83
N PRO A 114 -10.44 7.12 -25.92
CA PRO A 114 -9.48 7.11 -27.02
C PRO A 114 -8.15 7.73 -26.60
N GLU A 115 -8.15 8.60 -25.59
CA GLU A 115 -6.93 9.16 -25.03
C GLU A 115 -6.19 8.14 -24.17
N ARG A 116 -4.87 8.32 -24.03
CA ARG A 116 -4.07 7.57 -23.07
C ARG A 116 -4.60 7.84 -21.66
N VAL A 117 -4.90 6.78 -20.93
CA VAL A 117 -5.28 6.86 -19.51
C VAL A 117 -4.34 6.03 -18.65
N LEU A 118 -4.22 6.43 -17.39
CA LEU A 118 -3.51 5.70 -16.36
C LEU A 118 -4.53 5.13 -15.37
N LEU A 119 -4.54 3.82 -15.19
CA LEU A 119 -5.45 3.15 -14.27
C LEU A 119 -4.64 2.41 -13.21
N VAL A 120 -4.98 2.65 -11.94
CA VAL A 120 -4.46 1.86 -10.82
C VAL A 120 -5.48 0.77 -10.48
N VAL A 121 -5.06 -0.49 -10.57
CA VAL A 121 -5.93 -1.67 -10.42
C VAL A 121 -5.19 -2.82 -9.75
N ARG A 122 -5.91 -3.73 -9.09
CA ARG A 122 -5.31 -4.95 -8.54
C ARG A 122 -4.93 -5.91 -9.66
N ALA A 123 -3.83 -6.62 -9.50
CA ALA A 123 -3.35 -7.58 -10.50
C ALA A 123 -4.40 -8.64 -10.86
N ARG A 124 -5.18 -9.09 -9.88
CA ARG A 124 -6.27 -10.08 -10.07
C ARG A 124 -7.43 -9.57 -10.94
N ASP A 125 -7.68 -8.26 -10.94
CA ASP A 125 -8.86 -7.68 -11.60
C ASP A 125 -8.56 -7.27 -13.05
N ARG A 126 -7.27 -7.14 -13.42
CA ARG A 126 -6.82 -6.76 -14.76
C ARG A 126 -7.41 -7.65 -15.86
N ALA A 127 -7.28 -8.97 -15.73
CA ALA A 127 -7.71 -9.91 -16.77
C ALA A 127 -9.24 -9.95 -16.95
N ALA A 128 -10.00 -9.63 -15.90
CA ALA A 128 -11.44 -9.45 -15.99
C ALA A 128 -11.77 -8.16 -16.75
N LEU A 129 -11.10 -7.06 -16.39
CA LEU A 129 -11.31 -5.75 -17.01
C LEU A 129 -10.91 -5.72 -18.49
N GLU A 130 -9.81 -6.38 -18.88
CA GLU A 130 -9.40 -6.54 -20.29
C GLU A 130 -10.49 -7.28 -21.11
N ARG A 131 -11.02 -8.37 -20.57
CA ARG A 131 -12.10 -9.14 -21.22
C ARG A 131 -13.39 -8.35 -21.34
N ALA A 132 -13.77 -7.61 -20.30
CA ALA A 132 -15.01 -6.86 -20.29
C ALA A 132 -14.95 -5.59 -21.16
N SER A 133 -13.81 -4.90 -21.15
CA SER A 133 -13.61 -3.70 -21.96
C SER A 133 -13.31 -4.00 -23.42
N GLY A 134 -12.68 -5.14 -23.72
CA GLY A 134 -12.14 -5.46 -25.05
C GLY A 134 -10.87 -4.65 -25.38
N VAL A 135 -10.28 -3.96 -24.40
CA VAL A 135 -9.09 -3.13 -24.55
C VAL A 135 -7.91 -3.83 -23.85
N PRO A 136 -6.76 -4.01 -24.53
CA PRO A 136 -5.57 -4.54 -23.87
C PRO A 136 -5.03 -3.53 -22.85
N LEU A 137 -4.76 -3.98 -21.63
CA LEU A 137 -4.18 -3.14 -20.58
C LEU A 137 -2.71 -3.46 -20.43
N HIS A 138 -1.85 -2.47 -20.66
CA HIS A 138 -0.42 -2.61 -20.59
C HIS A 138 0.09 -2.23 -19.19
N PRO A 139 0.70 -3.17 -18.43
CA PRO A 139 1.27 -2.85 -17.13
C PRO A 139 2.52 -1.99 -17.30
N LEU A 140 2.57 -0.90 -16.55
CA LEU A 140 3.71 0.03 -16.48
C LEU A 140 4.54 -0.21 -15.24
N ALA A 141 3.89 -0.43 -14.10
CA ALA A 141 4.55 -0.67 -12.82
C ALA A 141 3.68 -1.51 -11.87
N SER A 142 4.30 -2.02 -10.81
CA SER A 142 3.62 -2.82 -9.79
C SER A 142 4.14 -2.50 -8.39
N VAL A 143 3.25 -2.49 -7.39
CA VAL A 143 3.58 -2.31 -5.97
C VAL A 143 2.87 -3.38 -5.14
N GLY A 144 3.56 -3.96 -4.17
CA GLY A 144 2.96 -4.84 -3.17
C GLY A 144 2.22 -4.03 -2.11
N TYR A 145 0.93 -4.28 -1.94
CA TYR A 145 0.08 -3.59 -0.98
C TYR A 145 -0.47 -4.53 0.08
N PHE A 146 -0.16 -4.23 1.34
CA PHE A 146 -0.74 -4.90 2.49
C PHE A 146 -1.90 -4.06 3.05
N ASN A 147 -3.13 -4.50 2.80
CA ASN A 147 -4.32 -3.80 3.27
C ASN A 147 -4.58 -4.06 4.76
N ARG A 148 -4.03 -3.21 5.62
CA ARG A 148 -4.19 -3.31 7.08
C ARG A 148 -5.65 -3.20 7.54
N ALA A 149 -6.51 -2.51 6.79
CA ALA A 149 -7.92 -2.36 7.16
C ALA A 149 -8.75 -3.63 6.88
N ALA A 150 -8.25 -4.53 6.01
CA ALA A 150 -8.90 -5.80 5.69
C ALA A 150 -8.35 -6.97 6.51
N LEU A 151 -7.45 -6.72 7.47
CA LEU A 151 -6.87 -7.76 8.32
C LEU A 151 -7.96 -8.46 9.14
N ARG A 152 -8.09 -9.76 8.91
CA ARG A 152 -8.91 -10.65 9.74
C ARG A 152 -8.06 -11.16 10.90
N VAL A 153 -8.66 -11.38 12.07
CA VAL A 153 -7.96 -11.96 13.24
C VAL A 153 -7.24 -13.27 12.88
N GLY A 154 -7.82 -14.08 11.96
CA GLY A 154 -7.18 -15.29 11.46
C GLY A 154 -5.83 -15.06 10.75
N ALA A 155 -5.65 -13.96 10.04
CA ALA A 155 -4.39 -13.62 9.36
C ALA A 155 -3.27 -13.24 10.35
N ILE A 156 -3.64 -12.82 11.57
CA ILE A 156 -2.66 -12.58 12.65
C ILE A 156 -2.17 -13.91 13.24
N LEU A 157 -3.07 -14.89 13.36
CA LEU A 157 -2.77 -16.20 13.92
C LEU A 157 -2.04 -17.12 12.94
N GLN A 158 -2.30 -16.97 11.65
CA GLN A 158 -1.66 -17.71 10.56
C GLN A 158 -1.36 -16.77 9.39
N PRO A 159 -0.23 -16.06 9.43
CA PRO A 159 0.14 -15.13 8.35
C PRO A 159 0.45 -15.91 7.07
N ASP A 160 -0.17 -15.51 5.95
CA ASP A 160 0.07 -16.05 4.62
C ASP A 160 0.30 -14.88 3.66
N LEU A 161 1.57 -14.62 3.36
CA LEU A 161 1.99 -13.50 2.50
C LEU A 161 1.36 -13.56 1.10
N SER A 162 1.02 -14.75 0.60
CA SER A 162 0.36 -14.92 -0.71
C SER A 162 -1.11 -14.50 -0.69
N ARG A 163 -1.73 -14.44 0.50
CA ARG A 163 -3.12 -13.99 0.69
C ARG A 163 -3.20 -12.57 1.24
N ASP A 164 -2.23 -12.19 2.06
CA ASP A 164 -2.29 -10.96 2.84
C ASP A 164 -1.64 -9.77 2.12
N VAL A 165 -0.76 -10.02 1.13
CA VAL A 165 -0.16 -8.98 0.27
C VAL A 165 -0.80 -9.03 -1.12
N GLU A 166 -1.45 -7.94 -1.50
CA GLU A 166 -2.08 -7.77 -2.81
C GLU A 166 -1.16 -7.00 -3.76
N THR A 167 -0.93 -7.52 -4.96
CA THR A 167 -0.18 -6.79 -5.98
C THR A 167 -1.10 -5.78 -6.68
N VAL A 168 -0.71 -4.51 -6.63
CA VAL A 168 -1.39 -3.41 -7.31
C VAL A 168 -0.57 -2.98 -8.52
N LEU A 169 -1.23 -2.82 -9.66
CA LEU A 169 -0.63 -2.47 -10.93
C LEU A 169 -1.03 -1.05 -11.32
N LEU A 170 -0.07 -0.34 -11.92
CA LEU A 170 -0.33 0.80 -12.78
C LEU A 170 -0.42 0.28 -14.21
N VAL A 171 -1.56 0.45 -14.87
CA VAL A 171 -1.79 0.02 -16.25
C VAL A 171 -2.20 1.20 -17.13
N THR A 172 -2.06 1.02 -18.44
CA THR A 172 -2.51 1.99 -19.44
C THR A 172 -3.20 1.30 -20.61
N ASN A 173 -4.11 2.00 -21.28
CA ASN A 173 -4.82 1.53 -22.48
C ASN A 173 -4.02 1.73 -23.77
N ALA A 174 -2.87 2.41 -23.73
CA ALA A 174 -2.04 2.70 -24.88
C ALA A 174 -0.65 2.05 -24.74
N PRO A 175 -0.02 1.60 -25.84
CA PRO A 175 1.31 1.01 -25.78
C PRO A 175 2.32 2.03 -25.22
N ALA A 176 3.22 1.56 -24.36
CA ALA A 176 4.27 2.36 -23.74
C ALA A 176 5.17 2.98 -24.83
N GLY A 177 4.95 4.25 -25.16
CA GLY A 177 5.67 4.95 -26.24
C GLY A 177 4.81 5.88 -27.11
N SER A 178 3.48 5.84 -26.99
CA SER A 178 2.58 6.76 -27.69
C SER A 178 2.49 8.12 -27.01
N ALA A 179 3.58 8.89 -27.02
CA ALA A 179 3.48 10.33 -26.82
C ALA A 179 2.77 10.94 -28.04
N PRO A 180 1.80 11.85 -27.87
CA PRO A 180 1.22 12.55 -29.01
C PRO A 180 2.33 13.40 -29.66
N GLU A 181 2.62 13.11 -30.93
CA GLU A 181 3.42 13.95 -31.80
C GLU A 181 2.79 15.35 -31.81
N ARG A 182 3.46 16.31 -31.15
CA ARG A 182 2.99 17.70 -31.10
C ARG A 182 3.10 18.29 -32.50
N SER A 183 2.00 18.32 -33.24
CA SER A 183 1.85 19.25 -34.37
C SER A 183 1.71 20.66 -33.78
N PHE A 184 2.81 21.40 -33.73
CA PHE A 184 2.75 22.85 -33.63
C PHE A 184 2.24 23.38 -34.98
N PRO A 185 1.16 24.19 -35.02
CA PRO A 185 0.88 25.00 -36.19
C PRO A 185 1.93 26.12 -36.29
N ASP A 186 2.33 26.40 -37.53
CA ASP A 186 3.38 27.36 -37.95
C ASP A 186 3.24 28.78 -37.38
#